data_AF-A0A7C5VDE7-F1
#
_entry.id   AF-A0A7C5VDE7-F1
#
_cell.length_a   1.000
_cell.length_b   1.000
_cell.length_c   1.000
_cell.angle_alpha   90.00
_cell.angle_beta   90.00
_cell.angle_gamma   90.00
#
_symmetry.space_group_name_H-M   'P 1'
#
loop_
_entity.id
_entity.type
_entity.pdbx_description
1 polymer ?
#
loop_
_entity_poly.entity_id
_entity_poly.type
_entity_poly.pdbx_seq_one_letter_code
_entity_poly.pdbx_strand_id
1 'polypeptide(L)'
;GCDRCVVRFSLRAKAVSEVVTVYSRDLVRETGTEVVEPVSGDFPIVKLAPGQAIEMELYVRLGTGKKHAKWIPGIATLYDGPDGSRTLYFESFGFLPPARAVLEAAKIFEKRTGELERVLMEALGDAGKEA
;
A
#
# COMPACT_ATOMS: atom_id res chain seq x y z
N GLY A 1 -8.22 5.85 -17.45
CA GLY A 1 -8.21 5.64 -15.98
C GLY A 1 -8.98 6.77 -15.33
N CYS A 2 -9.45 6.63 -14.10
CA CYS A 2 -10.03 7.75 -13.36
C CYS A 2 -8.90 8.62 -12.77
N ASP A 3 -9.00 9.95 -12.93
CA ASP A 3 -7.96 10.91 -12.53
C ASP A 3 -7.70 10.94 -11.02
N ARG A 4 -8.65 10.45 -10.21
CA ARG A 4 -8.48 10.32 -8.75
C ARG A 4 -7.91 8.97 -8.31
N CYS A 5 -7.75 8.00 -9.22
CA CYS A 5 -7.36 6.64 -8.86
C CYS A 5 -5.87 6.37 -9.02
N VAL A 6 -5.13 7.28 -9.65
CA VAL A 6 -3.71 7.09 -9.97
C VAL A 6 -2.92 8.37 -9.72
N VAL A 7 -1.75 8.23 -9.12
CA VAL A 7 -0.71 9.28 -9.08
C VAL A 7 0.37 8.87 -10.07
N ARG A 8 0.74 9.76 -10.99
CA ARG A 8 1.77 9.46 -12.00
C ARG A 8 3.07 10.14 -11.62
N PHE A 9 4.16 9.37 -11.73
CA PHE A 9 5.53 9.90 -11.63
C PHE A 9 6.31 9.58 -12.89
N SER A 10 7.33 10.37 -13.17
CA SER A 10 8.37 10.06 -14.14
C SER A 10 9.73 10.01 -13.45
N LEU A 11 10.64 9.19 -14.00
CA LEU A 11 12.04 9.14 -13.60
C LEU A 11 12.88 9.22 -14.86
N ARG A 12 13.71 10.26 -14.98
CA ARG A 12 14.61 10.48 -16.11
C ARG A 12 15.98 10.86 -15.59
N ALA A 13 16.98 10.03 -15.85
CA ALA A 13 18.36 10.32 -15.45
C ALA A 13 19.36 9.73 -16.46
N LYS A 14 20.50 10.39 -16.61
CA LYS A 14 21.60 9.96 -17.49
C LYS A 14 22.94 10.24 -16.84
N ALA A 15 23.83 9.26 -16.85
CA ALA A 15 25.23 9.41 -16.48
C ALA A 15 26.04 9.81 -17.72
N VAL A 16 26.73 10.95 -17.67
CA VAL A 16 27.52 11.46 -18.80
C VAL A 16 28.97 11.00 -18.70
N SER A 17 29.72 11.53 -17.73
CA SER A 17 31.15 11.26 -17.54
C SER A 17 31.47 10.50 -16.26
N GLU A 18 30.57 10.53 -15.27
CA GLU A 18 30.76 9.91 -13.96
C GLU A 18 29.61 8.97 -13.62
N VAL A 19 29.83 8.08 -12.65
CA VAL A 19 28.78 7.19 -12.14
C VAL A 19 27.75 8.02 -11.38
N VAL A 20 26.48 7.88 -11.75
CA VAL A 20 25.36 8.56 -11.08
C VAL A 20 24.53 7.51 -10.34
N THR A 21 24.31 7.71 -9.05
CA THR A 21 23.28 6.94 -8.32
C THR A 21 21.98 7.73 -8.37
N VAL A 22 20.95 7.12 -8.96
CA VAL A 22 19.60 7.67 -9.03
C VAL A 22 18.85 7.23 -7.78
N TYR A 23 18.19 8.18 -7.12
CA TYR A 23 17.49 7.98 -5.85
C TYR A 23 15.99 8.22 -5.98
N SER A 24 15.24 7.82 -4.96
CA SER A 24 13.79 8.07 -4.88
C SER A 24 13.40 9.54 -4.96
N ARG A 25 14.26 10.47 -4.50
CA ARG A 25 14.06 11.92 -4.66
C ARG A 25 14.05 12.41 -6.11
N ASP A 26 14.58 11.63 -7.05
CA ASP A 26 14.64 12.00 -8.47
C ASP A 26 13.31 11.69 -9.20
N LEU A 27 12.34 11.07 -8.51
CA LEU A 27 10.98 10.87 -9.03
C LEU A 27 10.25 12.21 -9.12
N VAL A 28 9.83 12.58 -10.33
CA VAL A 28 9.06 13.79 -10.59
C VAL A 28 7.57 13.44 -10.65
N ARG A 29 6.75 14.09 -9.81
CA ARG A 29 5.30 13.93 -9.87
C ARG A 29 4.77 14.64 -11.12
N GLU A 30 4.04 13.90 -11.94
CA GLU A 30 3.43 14.39 -13.16
C GLU A 30 1.97 14.80 -12.92
N THR A 31 1.20 13.97 -12.21
CA THR A 31 -0.22 14.18 -11.92
C THR A 31 -0.63 13.51 -10.61
N GLY A 32 -1.73 13.97 -10.01
CA GLY A 32 -2.35 13.37 -8.83
C GLY A 32 -2.25 14.24 -7.59
N THR A 33 -2.49 13.64 -6.42
CA THR A 33 -2.47 14.32 -5.12
C THR A 33 -1.07 14.68 -4.66
N GLU A 34 -0.95 15.77 -3.88
CA GLU A 34 0.33 16.20 -3.32
C GLU A 34 0.81 15.37 -2.12
N VAL A 35 -0.07 14.56 -1.53
CA VAL A 35 0.21 13.79 -0.32
C VAL A 35 0.96 12.48 -0.61
N VAL A 36 0.94 12.00 -1.85
CA VAL A 36 1.62 10.75 -2.24
C VAL A 36 3.02 11.07 -2.71
N GLU A 37 4.02 10.67 -1.94
CA GLU A 37 5.45 10.86 -2.23
C GLU A 37 6.28 9.70 -1.64
N PRO A 38 7.55 9.51 -2.04
CA PRO A 38 8.43 8.55 -1.40
C PRO A 38 8.58 8.85 0.09
N VAL A 39 8.51 7.82 0.94
CA VAL A 39 8.66 7.99 2.40
C VAL A 39 10.04 8.55 2.80
N SER A 40 11.05 8.34 1.96
CA SER A 40 12.35 9.01 2.03
C SER A 40 12.87 9.25 0.61
N GLY A 41 13.63 10.33 0.45
CA GLY A 41 14.34 10.65 -0.77
C GLY A 41 15.65 9.88 -0.98
N ASP A 42 16.08 9.07 0.00
CA ASP A 42 17.41 8.45 0.03
C ASP A 42 17.46 6.99 -0.40
N PHE A 43 16.37 6.43 -0.91
CA PHE A 43 16.39 5.07 -1.43
C PHE A 43 17.10 5.03 -2.79
N PRO A 44 18.23 4.31 -2.94
CA PRO A 44 18.88 4.17 -4.23
C PRO A 44 18.02 3.28 -5.14
N ILE A 45 17.71 3.76 -6.34
CA ILE A 45 16.94 3.03 -7.36
C ILE A 45 17.91 2.26 -8.27
N VAL A 46 18.90 2.95 -8.83
CA VAL A 46 19.86 2.37 -9.78
C VAL A 46 21.16 3.15 -9.80
N LYS A 47 22.29 2.47 -10.03
CA LYS A 47 23.57 3.11 -10.34
C LYS A 47 23.81 3.04 -11.85
N LEU A 48 24.03 4.20 -12.46
CA LEU A 48 24.29 4.36 -13.89
C LEU A 48 25.78 4.61 -14.10
N ALA A 49 26.44 3.76 -14.88
CA ALA A 49 27.79 4.01 -15.37
C ALA A 49 27.77 5.08 -16.49
N PRO A 50 28.92 5.74 -16.78
CA PRO A 50 29.01 6.73 -17.86
C PRO A 50 28.44 6.19 -19.18
N GLY A 51 27.58 6.98 -19.83
CA GLY A 51 26.87 6.62 -21.05
C GLY A 51 25.51 5.95 -20.83
N GLN A 52 25.17 5.49 -19.61
CA GLN A 52 23.88 4.87 -19.32
C GLN A 52 22.79 5.89 -18.97
N ALA A 53 21.55 5.55 -19.28
CA ALA A 53 20.37 6.35 -18.96
C ALA A 53 19.19 5.46 -18.53
N ILE A 54 18.27 6.05 -17.76
CA ILE A 54 16.99 5.46 -17.38
C ILE A 54 15.87 6.46 -17.67
N GLU A 55 14.78 5.96 -18.24
CA GLU A 55 13.53 6.69 -18.46
C GLU A 55 12.37 5.74 -18.16
N MET A 56 11.50 6.13 -17.23
CA MET A 56 10.30 5.37 -16.91
C MET A 56 9.16 6.25 -16.41
N GLU A 57 7.93 5.77 -16.63
CA GLU A 57 6.71 6.30 -16.03
C GLU A 57 6.16 5.31 -15.01
N LEU A 58 5.73 5.83 -13.86
CA LEU A 58 5.18 5.05 -12.76
C LEU A 58 3.72 5.43 -12.54
N TYR A 59 2.87 4.42 -12.40
CA TYR A 59 1.44 4.56 -12.13
C TYR A 59 1.13 4.00 -10.73
N VAL A 60 1.00 4.89 -9.76
CA VAL A 60 0.80 4.54 -8.34
C VAL A 60 -0.70 4.45 -8.06
N ARG A 61 -1.13 3.33 -7.48
CA ARG A 61 -2.55 3.05 -7.15
C ARG A 61 -2.70 2.43 -5.78
N LEU A 62 -3.86 2.68 -5.15
CA LEU A 62 -4.25 1.96 -3.94
C LEU A 62 -4.37 0.46 -4.24
N GLY A 63 -3.87 -0.36 -3.32
CA GLY A 63 -3.93 -1.81 -3.40
C GLY A 63 -4.07 -2.43 -2.02
N THR A 64 -4.15 -3.76 -1.99
CA THR A 64 -4.30 -4.53 -0.75
C THR A 64 -3.23 -5.60 -0.66
N GLY A 65 -2.77 -5.90 0.55
CA GLY A 65 -1.76 -6.95 0.80
C GLY A 65 -2.20 -8.33 0.27
N LYS A 66 -3.52 -8.62 0.27
CA LYS A 66 -4.08 -9.84 -0.35
C LYS A 66 -3.75 -9.96 -1.84
N LYS A 67 -3.62 -8.84 -2.55
CA LYS A 67 -3.31 -8.81 -3.99
C LYS A 67 -1.82 -8.95 -4.28
N HIS A 68 -0.96 -8.35 -3.45
CA HIS A 68 0.49 -8.43 -3.62
C HIS A 68 1.22 -7.94 -2.36
N ALA A 69 2.37 -8.54 -2.05
CA ALA A 69 3.18 -8.21 -0.86
C ALA A 69 3.57 -6.73 -0.76
N LYS A 70 3.85 -6.06 -1.88
CA LYS A 70 4.15 -4.61 -1.95
C LYS A 70 3.07 -3.67 -1.39
N TRP A 71 1.86 -4.18 -1.14
CA TRP A 71 0.75 -3.41 -0.55
C TRP A 71 0.44 -3.83 0.90
N ILE A 72 1.32 -4.61 1.55
CA ILE A 72 1.21 -4.93 2.98
C ILE A 72 1.69 -3.71 3.79
N PRO A 73 0.88 -3.14 4.71
CA PRO A 73 1.19 -1.89 5.38
C PRO A 73 2.24 -1.99 6.49
N GLY A 74 2.55 -3.20 6.96
CA GLY A 74 3.42 -3.43 8.10
C GLY A 74 3.42 -4.88 8.55
N ILE A 75 4.07 -5.14 9.68
CA ILE A 75 4.15 -6.46 10.32
C ILE A 75 3.31 -6.43 11.59
N ALA A 76 2.59 -7.52 11.85
CA ALA A 76 1.79 -7.70 13.04
C ALA A 76 2.19 -8.99 13.76
N THR A 77 2.25 -8.96 15.08
CA THR A 77 2.54 -10.14 15.91
C THR A 77 1.66 -10.12 17.15
N LEU A 78 1.05 -11.26 17.46
CA LEU A 78 0.18 -11.44 18.61
C LEU A 78 0.91 -12.29 19.66
N TYR A 79 0.93 -11.81 20.89
CA TYR A 79 1.51 -12.53 22.03
C TYR A 79 0.41 -12.89 23.02
N ASP A 80 0.43 -14.13 23.49
CA ASP A 80 -0.42 -14.58 24.59
C ASP A 80 0.34 -14.43 25.92
N GLY A 81 -0.30 -13.75 26.88
CA GLY A 81 0.20 -13.57 28.24
C GLY A 81 -0.20 -14.74 29.15
N PRO A 82 0.54 -14.96 30.25
CA PRO A 82 0.29 -16.07 31.18
C PRO A 82 -1.04 -15.95 31.94
N ASP A 83 -1.64 -14.76 31.97
CA ASP A 83 -2.94 -14.45 32.57
C ASP A 83 -4.10 -14.56 31.56
N GLY A 84 -3.84 -15.03 30.33
CA GLY A 84 -4.82 -15.06 29.25
C GLY A 84 -4.97 -13.71 28.52
N SER A 85 -4.19 -12.69 28.89
CA SER A 85 -4.14 -11.44 28.11
C SER A 85 -3.54 -11.67 26.72
N ARG A 86 -3.88 -10.80 25.78
CA ARG A 86 -3.30 -10.81 24.43
C ARG A 86 -2.78 -9.45 24.06
N THR A 87 -1.55 -9.38 23.58
CA THR A 87 -0.91 -8.14 23.14
C THR A 87 -0.63 -8.21 21.64
N LEU A 88 -1.23 -7.29 20.88
CA LEU A 88 -0.94 -7.10 19.46
C LEU A 88 0.14 -6.03 19.29
N TYR A 89 1.27 -6.41 18.71
CA TYR A 89 2.29 -5.48 18.23
C TYR A 89 2.09 -5.26 16.74
N PHE A 90 2.11 -4.00 16.33
CA PHE A 90 2.05 -3.61 14.92
C PHE A 90 3.17 -2.61 14.62
N GLU A 91 3.98 -2.94 13.62
CA GLU A 91 5.05 -2.08 13.12
C GLU A 91 4.75 -1.69 11.68
N SER A 92 4.71 -0.38 11.40
CA SER A 92 4.48 0.14 10.05
C SER A 92 5.76 0.22 9.25
N PHE A 93 5.67 0.01 7.93
CA PHE A 93 6.77 0.29 6.99
C PHE A 93 6.95 1.78 6.66
N GLY A 94 6.21 2.67 7.34
CA GLY A 94 6.39 4.13 7.29
C GLY A 94 5.42 4.86 6.37
N PHE A 95 4.79 4.18 5.40
CA PHE A 95 3.84 4.82 4.47
C PHE A 95 2.38 4.87 4.98
N LEU A 96 2.07 4.23 6.12
CA LEU A 96 0.77 4.30 6.78
C LEU A 96 0.96 4.32 8.30
N PRO A 97 0.51 5.35 9.04
CA PRO A 97 0.70 5.39 10.49
C PRO A 97 0.13 4.14 11.21
N PRO A 98 0.82 3.57 12.21
CA PRO A 98 0.39 2.34 12.91
C PRO A 98 -1.06 2.37 13.40
N ALA A 99 -1.44 3.42 14.13
CA ALA A 99 -2.80 3.57 14.65
C ALA A 99 -3.85 3.62 13.52
N ARG A 100 -3.53 4.27 12.40
CA ARG A 100 -4.39 4.29 11.22
C ARG A 100 -4.51 2.90 10.60
N ALA A 101 -3.41 2.16 10.47
CA ALA A 101 -3.43 0.81 9.90
C ALA A 101 -4.36 -0.13 10.69
N VAL A 102 -4.27 -0.13 12.02
CA VAL A 102 -5.12 -0.93 12.90
C VAL A 102 -6.59 -0.49 12.81
N LEU A 103 -6.84 0.83 12.81
CA LEU A 103 -8.20 1.36 12.67
C LEU A 103 -8.86 0.96 11.34
N GLU A 104 -8.13 1.04 10.23
CA GLU A 104 -8.67 0.64 8.93
C GLU A 104 -8.89 -0.87 8.85
N ALA A 105 -8.05 -1.68 9.49
CA ALA A 105 -8.28 -3.12 9.60
C ALA A 105 -9.60 -3.42 10.32
N ALA A 106 -9.87 -2.74 11.44
CA ALA A 106 -11.12 -2.90 12.19
C ALA A 106 -12.35 -2.49 11.34
N LYS A 107 -12.30 -1.36 10.63
CA LYS A 107 -13.38 -0.92 9.72
C LYS A 107 -13.62 -1.90 8.57
N ILE A 108 -12.55 -2.44 7.99
CA ILE A 108 -12.67 -3.45 6.93
C ILE A 108 -13.33 -4.71 7.49
N PHE A 109 -12.95 -5.15 8.69
CA PHE A 109 -13.56 -6.29 9.35
C PHE A 109 -15.06 -6.07 9.61
N GLU A 110 -15.43 -4.94 10.23
CA GLU A 110 -16.82 -4.57 10.48
C GLU A 110 -17.66 -4.57 9.19
N LYS A 111 -17.15 -3.92 8.13
CA LYS A 111 -17.80 -3.90 6.83
C LYS A 111 -18.01 -5.30 6.26
N ARG A 112 -16.99 -6.17 6.32
CA ARG A 112 -17.08 -7.55 5.80
C ARG A 112 -18.05 -8.41 6.58
N THR A 113 -18.08 -8.25 7.90
CA THR A 113 -19.03 -8.97 8.76
C THR A 113 -20.46 -8.53 8.48
N GLY A 114 -20.72 -7.23 8.33
CA GLY A 114 -22.05 -6.73 7.94
C GLY A 114 -22.47 -7.16 6.53
N GLU A 115 -21.54 -7.19 5.57
CA GLU A 115 -21.79 -7.76 4.25
C GLU A 115 -22.17 -9.25 4.33
N LEU A 116 -21.47 -10.02 5.17
CA LEU A 116 -21.74 -11.45 5.37
C LEU A 116 -23.12 -11.68 6.01
N GLU A 117 -23.46 -10.93 7.05
CA GLU A 117 -24.76 -11.01 7.74
C GLU A 117 -25.91 -10.77 6.75
N ARG A 118 -25.80 -9.70 5.95
CA ARG A 118 -26.81 -9.38 4.94
C ARG A 118 -27.01 -10.51 3.94
N VAL A 119 -25.91 -11.03 3.38
CA VAL A 119 -25.96 -12.12 2.38
C VAL A 119 -26.52 -13.40 3.00
N LEU A 120 -26.20 -13.68 4.26
CA LEU A 120 -26.73 -14.84 4.98
C LEU A 120 -28.25 -14.73 5.21
N MET A 121 -28.74 -13.55 5.62
CA MET A 121 -30.17 -13.30 5.80
C MET A 121 -30.95 -13.42 4.49
N GLU A 122 -30.41 -12.89 3.39
CA GLU A 122 -31.01 -13.03 2.05
C GLU A 122 -31.14 -14.52 1.67
N ALA A 123 -30.06 -15.30 1.82
CA ALA A 123 -30.07 -16.72 1.48
C ALA A 123 -31.02 -17.57 2.34
N LEU A 124 -31.12 -17.29 3.65
CA LEU A 124 -32.05 -18.00 4.55
C LEU A 124 -33.51 -17.58 4.32
N GLY A 125 -33.75 -16.30 4.00
CA GLY A 125 -35.07 -15.79 3.66
C GLY A 125 -35.62 -16.37 2.36
N ASP A 126 -34.74 -16.67 1.39
CA ASP A 126 -35.12 -17.36 0.15
C ASP A 126 -35.32 -18.87 0.36
N ALA A 127 -34.57 -19.51 1.26
CA ALA A 127 -34.79 -20.92 1.64
C ALA A 127 -36.19 -21.19 2.25
N GLY A 128 -36.83 -20.17 2.83
CA GLY A 128 -38.19 -20.26 3.37
C GLY A 128 -39.31 -20.09 2.34
N LYS A 129 -39.01 -19.75 1.08
CA LYS A 129 -40.00 -19.56 0.00
C LYS A 129 -40.09 -20.73 -0.98
N GLU A 130 -39.14 -21.66 -0.92
CA GLU A 130 -39.11 -22.88 -1.75
C GLU A 130 -39.74 -24.11 -1.05
N ALA A 131 -40.40 -23.92 0.10
CA ALA A 131 -41.13 -24.95 0.85
C ALA A 131 -42.65 -24.72 0.82
#